data_AF-A0A672HN89-F1
#
_entry.id   AF-A0A672HN89-F1
#
_cell.length_a   1.000
_cell.length_b   1.000
_cell.length_c   1.000
_cell.angle_alpha   90.00
_cell.angle_beta   90.00
_cell.angle_gamma   90.00
#
_symmetry.space_group_name_H-M   'P 1'
#
loop_
_entity.id
_entity.type
_entity.pdbx_description
1 polymer ?
#
loop_
_entity_poly.entity_id
_entity_poly.type
_entity_poly.pdbx_seq_one_letter_code
_entity_poly.pdbx_strand_id
1 'polypeptide(L)'
;MNSKLFRVRSSFVEQVSDPVLNKLLDELLHCGVLTDSENEVLRAKLRPDKARELIDTARKKGADASTKLIAVLAAADPYCCRELGLC
;
A
#
# COMPACT_ATOMS: atom_id res chain seq x y z
N MET A 1 15.65 5.97 -5.14
CA MET A 1 15.03 5.12 -6.19
C MET A 1 13.92 4.27 -5.55
N ASN A 2 12.66 4.71 -5.58
CA ASN A 2 11.48 3.88 -5.23
C ASN A 2 10.86 3.26 -6.49
N SER A 3 11.69 2.65 -7.33
CA SER A 3 11.30 2.15 -8.66
C SER A 3 10.45 0.88 -8.60
N LYS A 4 10.54 0.09 -7.51
CA LYS A 4 9.78 -1.16 -7.34
C LYS A 4 8.28 -0.91 -7.29
N LEU A 5 7.82 -0.07 -6.36
CA LEU A 5 6.39 0.29 -6.25
C LEU A 5 5.84 0.99 -7.49
N PHE A 6 6.67 1.74 -8.23
CA PHE A 6 6.24 2.33 -9.50
C PHE A 6 5.93 1.27 -10.57
N ARG A 7 6.80 0.24 -10.68
CA ARG A 7 6.66 -0.83 -11.67
C ARG A 7 5.43 -1.69 -11.43
N VAL A 8 5.14 -1.99 -10.16
CA VAL A 8 4.07 -2.91 -9.79
C VAL A 8 2.75 -2.18 -9.53
N ARG A 9 2.68 -0.86 -9.73
CA ARG A 9 1.53 -0.04 -9.35
C ARG A 9 0.22 -0.54 -9.95
N SER A 10 0.20 -0.84 -11.24
CA SER A 10 -1.00 -1.35 -11.91
C SER A 10 -1.40 -2.71 -11.35
N SER A 11 -0.44 -3.64 -11.26
CA SER A 11 -0.66 -4.98 -10.71
C SER A 11 -1.12 -4.97 -9.25
N PHE A 12 -0.56 -4.07 -8.42
CA PHE A 12 -0.99 -3.88 -7.04
C PHE A 12 -2.46 -3.44 -6.98
N VAL A 13 -2.86 -2.50 -7.84
CA VAL A 13 -4.26 -2.06 -7.93
C VAL A 13 -5.17 -3.19 -8.41
N GLU A 14 -4.71 -4.12 -9.24
CA GLU A 14 -5.54 -5.24 -9.72
C GLU A 14 -5.63 -6.39 -8.73
N GLN A 15 -4.52 -6.74 -8.07
CA GLN A 15 -4.39 -7.96 -7.28
C GLN A 15 -4.79 -7.78 -5.80
N VAL A 16 -4.56 -6.60 -5.22
CA VAL A 16 -4.78 -6.42 -3.78
C VAL A 16 -6.27 -6.35 -3.48
N SER A 17 -6.73 -7.25 -2.61
CA SER A 17 -8.11 -7.33 -2.16
C SER A 17 -8.45 -6.18 -1.18
N ASP A 18 -9.73 -5.81 -1.09
CA ASP A 18 -10.16 -4.75 -0.15
C ASP A 18 -9.83 -5.06 1.33
N PRO A 19 -9.98 -6.31 1.83
CA PRO A 19 -9.57 -6.66 3.18
C PRO A 19 -8.07 -6.42 3.43
N VAL A 20 -7.22 -6.78 2.47
CA VAL A 20 -5.78 -6.52 2.57
C VAL A 20 -5.51 -5.02 2.55
N LEU A 21 -6.17 -4.24 1.68
CA LEU A 21 -6.05 -2.77 1.69
C LEU A 21 -6.42 -2.17 3.06
N ASN A 22 -7.52 -2.60 3.66
CA ASN A 22 -7.94 -2.05 4.96
C ASN A 22 -6.90 -2.37 6.05
N LYS A 23 -6.32 -3.59 6.03
CA LYS A 23 -5.22 -3.94 6.94
C LYS A 23 -3.96 -3.11 6.68
N LEU A 24 -3.60 -2.88 5.40
CA LEU A 24 -2.48 -2.00 5.06
C LEU A 24 -2.70 -0.58 5.60
N LEU A 25 -3.92 -0.05 5.47
CA LEU A 25 -4.28 1.28 5.97
C LEU A 25 -4.12 1.38 7.48
N ASP A 26 -4.60 0.40 8.24
CA ASP A 26 -4.49 0.35 9.70
C ASP A 26 -3.01 0.31 10.16
N GLU A 27 -2.22 -0.58 9.58
CA GLU A 27 -0.82 -0.76 9.96
C GLU A 27 0.04 0.45 9.54
N LEU A 28 -0.25 1.06 8.39
CA LEU A 28 0.47 2.25 7.93
C LEU A 28 0.09 3.51 8.71
N LEU A 29 -1.15 3.61 9.21
CA LEU A 29 -1.53 4.61 10.19
C LEU A 29 -0.77 4.38 11.51
N HIS A 30 -0.81 3.15 12.03
CA HIS A 30 -0.13 2.80 13.29
C HIS A 30 1.38 3.07 13.24
N CYS A 31 2.03 2.78 12.12
CA CYS A 31 3.46 3.02 11.93
C CYS A 31 3.83 4.46 11.55
N GLY A 32 2.85 5.38 11.52
CA GLY A 32 3.03 6.81 11.22
C GLY A 32 3.32 7.14 9.76
N VAL A 33 3.08 6.21 8.83
CA VAL A 33 3.20 6.48 7.39
C VAL A 33 2.01 7.29 6.90
N LEU A 34 0.80 6.92 7.32
CA LEU A 34 -0.42 7.68 7.06
C LEU A 34 -0.76 8.54 8.26
N THR A 35 -1.32 9.72 8.02
CA THR A 35 -2.02 10.50 9.04
C THR A 35 -3.47 10.03 9.15
N ASP A 36 -4.15 10.36 10.26
CA ASP A 36 -5.58 10.07 10.43
C ASP A 36 -6.41 10.60 9.27
N SER A 37 -6.15 11.84 8.83
CA SER A 37 -6.86 12.46 7.70
C SER A 37 -6.62 11.72 6.38
N GLU A 38 -5.39 11.30 6.09
CA GLU A 38 -5.10 10.51 4.88
C GLU A 38 -5.80 9.15 4.93
N ASN A 39 -5.79 8.50 6.10
CA ASN A 39 -6.42 7.21 6.31
C ASN A 39 -7.95 7.29 6.13
N GLU A 40 -8.62 8.30 6.69
CA GLU A 40 -10.06 8.50 6.50
C GLU A 40 -10.43 8.73 5.03
N VAL A 41 -9.65 9.58 4.33
CA VAL A 41 -9.87 9.86 2.91
C VAL A 41 -9.68 8.60 2.05
N LEU A 42 -8.68 7.77 2.36
CA LEU A 42 -8.43 6.51 1.65
C LEU A 42 -9.54 5.49 1.92
N ARG A 43 -10.04 5.39 3.15
CA ARG A 43 -11.12 4.47 3.53
C ARG A 43 -12.43 4.77 2.83
N ALA A 44 -12.72 6.04 2.55
CA ALA A 44 -13.92 6.47 1.84
C ALA A 44 -13.92 6.14 0.33
N LYS A 45 -12.79 5.71 -0.24
CA LYS A 45 -12.66 5.42 -1.68
C LYS A 45 -13.04 3.99 -2.03
N LEU A 46 -13.44 3.80 -3.29
CA LEU A 46 -13.58 2.47 -3.88
C LEU A 46 -12.22 1.76 -3.91
N ARG A 47 -12.25 0.42 -3.78
CA ARG A 47 -11.05 -0.43 -3.77
C ARG A 47 -9.96 -0.06 -4.80
N PRO A 48 -10.23 0.09 -6.12
CA PRO A 48 -9.17 0.40 -7.08
C PRO A 48 -8.53 1.77 -6.85
N ASP A 49 -9.32 2.80 -6.54
CA ASP A 49 -8.80 4.14 -6.29
C ASP A 49 -8.09 4.22 -4.93
N LYS A 50 -8.62 3.53 -3.91
CA LYS A 50 -7.98 3.31 -2.61
C LYS A 50 -6.58 2.69 -2.78
N ALA A 51 -6.48 1.60 -3.53
CA ALA A 51 -5.20 0.93 -3.80
C ALA A 51 -4.21 1.87 -4.52
N ARG A 52 -4.68 2.60 -5.53
CA ARG A 52 -3.85 3.52 -6.32
C ARG A 52 -3.31 4.66 -5.46
N GLU A 53 -4.16 5.28 -4.66
CA GLU A 53 -3.73 6.39 -3.81
C GLU A 53 -2.87 5.93 -2.64
N LEU A 54 -3.09 4.73 -2.08
CA LEU A 54 -2.26 4.18 -1.02
C LEU A 54 -0.80 4.02 -1.48
N ILE A 55 -0.59 3.35 -2.62
CA ILE A 55 0.75 3.13 -3.15
C ILE A 55 1.41 4.43 -3.61
N ASP A 56 0.65 5.35 -4.21
CA ASP A 56 1.20 6.65 -4.62
C ASP A 56 1.54 7.53 -3.41
N THR A 57 0.77 7.47 -2.32
CA THR A 57 1.07 8.16 -1.06
C THR A 57 2.36 7.63 -0.43
N ALA A 58 2.50 6.30 -0.31
CA ALA A 58 3.73 5.69 0.22
C ALA A 58 4.97 6.05 -0.62
N ARG A 59 4.83 6.11 -1.95
CA ARG A 59 5.91 6.54 -2.86
C ARG A 59 6.28 8.01 -2.69
N LYS A 60 5.29 8.90 -2.58
CA LYS A 60 5.49 10.34 -2.39
C LYS A 60 6.17 10.66 -1.06
N LYS A 61 5.85 9.91 0.00
CA LYS A 61 6.44 10.09 1.34
C LYS A 61 7.89 9.60 1.45
N GLY A 62 8.37 8.79 0.51
CA GLY A 62 9.79 8.44 0.40
C GLY A 62 10.08 6.95 0.57
N ALA A 63 11.38 6.63 0.69
CA ALA A 63 11.87 5.24 0.69
C ALA A 63 11.45 4.46 1.94
N ASP A 64 11.46 5.10 3.11
CA ASP A 64 11.02 4.48 4.36
C ASP A 64 9.54 4.09 4.31
N ALA A 65 8.67 5.00 3.87
CA ALA A 65 7.25 4.72 3.70
C ALA A 65 6.99 3.60 2.66
N SER A 66 7.73 3.61 1.55
CA SER A 66 7.66 2.57 0.53
C SER A 66 8.09 1.20 1.07
N THR A 67 9.15 1.16 1.87
CA THR A 67 9.66 -0.07 2.49
C THR A 67 8.68 -0.61 3.53
N LYS A 68 8.09 0.27 4.35
CA LYS A 68 7.04 -0.10 5.30
C LYS A 68 5.81 -0.69 4.60
N LEU A 69 5.33 -0.06 3.52
CA LEU A 69 4.20 -0.60 2.73
C LEU A 69 4.49 -2.03 2.25
N ILE A 70 5.70 -2.29 1.73
CA ILE A 70 6.09 -3.63 1.27
C ILE A 70 6.13 -4.61 2.44
N ALA A 71 6.71 -4.23 3.57
CA ALA A 71 6.80 -5.09 4.75
C ALA A 71 5.42 -5.45 5.31
N VAL A 72 4.51 -4.48 5.40
CA VAL A 72 3.13 -4.71 5.84
C VAL A 72 2.39 -5.58 4.83
N LEU A 73 2.56 -5.36 3.52
CA LEU A 73 1.99 -6.22 2.49
C LEU A 73 2.50 -7.66 2.60
N ALA A 74 3.80 -7.85 2.80
CA ALA A 74 4.39 -9.17 2.98
C ALA A 74 3.81 -9.91 4.19
N ALA A 75 3.50 -9.19 5.27
CA ALA A 75 2.90 -9.76 6.48
C ALA A 75 1.38 -9.99 6.35
N ALA A 76 0.69 -9.14 5.58
CA ALA A 76 -0.75 -9.24 5.37
C ALA A 76 -1.12 -10.30 4.32
N ASP A 77 -0.37 -10.33 3.22
CA ASP A 77 -0.56 -11.23 2.09
C ASP A 77 0.80 -11.55 1.43
N PRO A 78 1.54 -12.54 1.94
CA PRO A 78 2.83 -12.93 1.40
C PRO A 78 2.73 -13.50 -0.02
N TYR A 79 1.56 -14.02 -0.42
CA TYR A 79 1.35 -14.54 -1.77
C TYR A 79 1.28 -13.38 -2.77
N CYS A 80 0.45 -12.37 -2.50
CA CYS A 80 0.37 -11.16 -3.31
C CYS A 80 1.73 -10.43 -3.36
N CYS A 81 2.47 -10.36 -2.24
CA CYS A 81 3.79 -9.74 -2.25
C CYS A 81 4.77 -10.43 -3.23
N ARG A 82 4.74 -11.77 -3.31
CA ARG A 82 5.57 -12.56 -4.23
C ARG A 82 5.10 -12.43 -5.68
N GLU A 83 3.79 -12.47 -5.93
CA GLU A 83 3.26 -12.28 -7.30
C GLU A 83 3.64 -10.91 -7.87
N LEU A 84 3.71 -9.89 -7.01
CA LEU A 84 4.16 -8.56 -7.39
C LEU A 84 5.70 -8.44 -7.48
N GLY A 85 6.47 -9.46 -7.09
CA GLY A 85 7.94 -9.42 -7.07
C GLY A 85 8.50 -8.36 -6.11
N LEU A 86 7.75 -8.03 -5.06
CA LEU A 86 8.16 -7.13 -3.98
C LEU A 86 8.86 -7.89 -2.85
N CYS A 87 8.46 -9.15 -2.70
CA CYS A 87 9.08 -10.24 -1.99
C CYS A 87 9.45 -11.33 -3.03
#